data_AF-A0AAD3S6Q1-F1
#
_entry.id   AF-A0AAD3S6Q1-F1
#
_cell.length_a   1.000
_cell.length_b   1.000
_cell.length_c   1.000
_cell.angle_alpha   90.00
_cell.angle_beta   90.00
_cell.angle_gamma   90.00
#
_symmetry.space_group_name_H-M   'P 1'
#
loop_
_entity.id
_entity.type
_entity.pdbx_description
1 polymer ?
#
loop_
_entity_poly.entity_id
_entity_poly.type
_entity_poly.pdbx_seq_one_letter_code
_entity_poly.pdbx_strand_id
1 'polypeptide(L)'
;MQRSIIAKAITYIPSRNRVHQPVMMGLNQRSCDVFINHRGADTKRTISGLLYNHLYSMGFSPFLDSKNMKPGDNLYDNISKAIKDCKVGVAVFSPRYTESYFCLHELSLMMESKKKVIPVFCDIKPSELLQPMGQYGGFTAAEAEMLSIRNEVTYANLLFIGNQKAFILHG
;
A
#
# COMPACT_ATOMS: atom_id res chain seq x y z
N MET A 1 7.05 56.88 -30.65
CA MET A 1 7.75 56.09 -31.69
C MET A 1 8.36 54.86 -31.03
N GLN A 2 7.72 53.71 -31.20
CA GLN A 2 8.26 52.44 -31.75
C GLN A 2 9.37 51.78 -30.90
N ARG A 3 9.01 50.74 -30.12
CA ARG A 3 9.07 49.29 -30.42
C ARG A 3 10.44 48.68 -30.13
N SER A 4 10.51 47.76 -29.16
CA SER A 4 11.05 46.41 -29.38
C SER A 4 10.77 45.50 -28.17
N ILE A 5 10.14 44.37 -28.45
CA ILE A 5 9.91 43.24 -27.54
C ILE A 5 10.92 42.14 -27.98
N ILE A 6 11.29 41.26 -27.04
CA ILE A 6 11.70 39.85 -27.23
C ILE A 6 13.20 39.51 -26.99
N ALA A 7 13.38 38.85 -25.83
CA ALA A 7 14.19 37.66 -25.52
C ALA A 7 15.73 37.65 -25.61
N LYS A 8 16.36 37.27 -24.48
CA LYS A 8 17.14 36.03 -24.24
C LYS A 8 17.77 36.16 -22.84
N ALA A 9 17.32 35.43 -21.82
CA ALA A 9 17.68 34.05 -21.50
C ALA A 9 19.20 33.86 -21.26
N ILE A 10 19.52 33.53 -20.00
CA ILE A 10 20.70 32.79 -19.51
C ILE A 10 21.95 33.62 -19.21
N THR A 11 22.18 33.89 -17.92
CA THR A 11 23.16 33.14 -17.09
C THR A 11 22.92 33.47 -15.61
N TYR A 12 22.11 32.66 -14.93
CA TYR A 12 22.14 32.61 -13.46
C TYR A 12 22.94 31.38 -13.06
N ILE A 13 24.12 31.60 -12.47
CA ILE A 13 25.00 30.57 -11.92
C ILE A 13 24.79 30.59 -10.40
N PRO A 14 24.19 29.55 -9.79
CA PRO A 14 24.21 29.45 -8.33
C PRO A 14 25.41 28.61 -7.89
N SER A 15 26.27 29.26 -7.11
CA SER A 15 27.39 28.69 -6.38
C SER A 15 26.97 27.53 -5.46
N ARG A 16 27.75 26.45 -5.49
CA ARG A 16 27.70 25.33 -4.53
C ARG A 16 28.03 25.84 -3.13
N ASN A 17 27.04 25.88 -2.25
CA ASN A 17 27.07 25.44 -0.85
C ASN A 17 25.85 26.01 -0.13
N ARG A 18 24.79 25.20 -0.02
CA ARG A 18 23.77 25.36 1.00
C ARG A 18 23.32 23.97 1.43
N VAL A 19 23.75 23.56 2.63
CA VAL A 19 23.11 22.50 3.40
C VAL A 19 21.63 22.87 3.47
N HIS A 20 20.79 22.17 2.70
CA HIS A 20 19.35 22.29 2.85
C HIS A 20 18.97 21.64 4.18
N GLN A 21 18.87 22.44 5.24
CA GLN A 21 17.97 22.10 6.34
C GLN A 21 16.56 22.16 5.79
N PRO A 22 15.74 21.10 5.91
CA PRO A 22 14.34 21.18 5.51
C PRO A 22 13.66 22.15 6.46
N VAL A 23 13.13 23.24 5.91
CA VAL A 23 12.27 24.17 6.62
C VAL A 23 11.02 23.39 7.05
N MET A 24 10.84 23.23 8.36
CA MET A 24 9.67 22.62 8.98
C MET A 24 8.47 23.58 8.82
N MET A 25 7.80 23.54 7.68
CA MET A 25 6.47 24.14 7.52
C MET A 25 5.43 23.24 8.18
N GLY A 26 4.54 23.87 8.95
CA GLY A 26 3.65 23.27 9.94
C GLY A 26 2.93 22.00 9.51
N LEU A 27 2.71 21.12 10.50
CA LEU A 27 1.95 19.87 10.40
C LEU A 27 0.46 20.18 10.15
N ASN A 28 0.12 20.64 8.94
CA ASN A 28 -1.20 20.36 8.42
C ASN A 28 -1.25 18.85 8.24
N GLN A 29 -2.19 18.16 8.88
CA GLN A 29 -2.34 16.70 8.82
C GLN A 29 -2.33 16.30 7.35
N ARG A 30 -1.20 15.79 6.85
CA ARG A 30 -1.11 15.41 5.44
C ARG A 30 -2.08 14.25 5.26
N SER A 31 -3.13 14.49 4.48
CA SER A 31 -4.05 13.44 4.08
C SER A 31 -3.25 12.29 3.48
N CYS A 32 -3.55 11.06 3.90
CA CYS A 32 -2.84 9.91 3.38
C CYS A 32 -3.10 9.76 1.88
N ASP A 33 -2.05 9.44 1.11
CA ASP A 33 -2.21 9.19 -0.32
C ASP A 33 -2.36 7.69 -0.60
N VAL A 34 -1.54 6.86 0.05
CA VAL A 34 -1.43 5.43 -0.28
C VAL A 34 -1.42 4.59 1.00
N PHE A 35 -2.36 3.66 1.13
CA PHE A 35 -2.31 2.61 2.15
C PHE A 35 -1.58 1.39 1.59
N ILE A 36 -0.54 0.89 2.26
CA ILE A 36 0.19 -0.31 1.86
C ILE A 36 -0.21 -1.47 2.77
N ASN A 37 -0.94 -2.41 2.20
CA ASN A 37 -1.43 -3.61 2.84
C ASN A 37 -0.51 -4.78 2.48
N HIS A 38 0.12 -5.39 3.48
CA HIS A 38 1.16 -6.38 3.26
C HIS A 38 1.22 -7.44 4.37
N ARG A 39 1.75 -8.61 4.04
CA ARG A 39 2.09 -9.61 5.06
C ARG A 39 3.47 -9.31 5.59
N GLY A 40 3.53 -8.66 6.76
CA GLY A 40 4.79 -8.31 7.41
C GLY A 40 5.74 -9.50 7.60
N ALA A 41 5.24 -10.69 7.92
CA ALA A 41 6.08 -11.88 8.07
C ALA A 41 6.83 -12.28 6.78
N ASP A 42 6.22 -12.05 5.62
CA ASP A 42 6.76 -12.46 4.31
C ASP A 42 7.65 -11.35 3.71
N THR A 43 7.43 -10.10 4.13
CA THR A 43 7.98 -8.92 3.45
C THR A 43 8.80 -8.02 4.37
N LYS A 44 9.15 -8.50 5.58
CA LYS A 44 9.74 -7.71 6.67
C LYS A 44 11.05 -6.98 6.31
N ARG A 45 11.70 -7.26 5.17
CA ARG A 45 12.85 -6.48 4.63
C ARG A 45 12.97 -6.39 3.10
N THR A 46 11.94 -6.65 2.31
CA THR A 46 12.15 -6.91 0.85
C THR A 46 11.48 -5.91 -0.08
N ILE A 47 10.16 -5.70 -0.04
CA ILE A 47 9.48 -4.84 -1.05
C ILE A 47 8.60 -3.74 -0.46
N SER A 48 7.75 -4.01 0.54
CA SER A 48 6.82 -3.01 1.09
C SER A 48 7.56 -1.79 1.68
N GLY A 49 8.71 -2.02 2.33
CA GLY A 49 9.56 -0.94 2.83
C GLY A 49 10.23 -0.12 1.72
N LEU A 50 10.66 -0.77 0.62
CA LEU A 50 11.22 -0.07 -0.55
C LEU A 50 10.14 0.76 -1.26
N LEU A 51 8.95 0.19 -1.43
CA LEU A 51 7.79 0.88 -1.99
C LEU A 51 7.42 2.10 -1.14
N TYR A 52 7.35 1.94 0.18
CA TYR A 52 7.11 3.04 1.10
C TYR A 52 8.13 4.17 0.92
N ASN A 53 9.43 3.84 0.97
CA ASN A 53 10.50 4.83 0.83
C ASN A 53 10.48 5.53 -0.53
N HIS A 54 10.22 4.78 -1.60
CA HIS A 54 10.15 5.33 -2.95
C HIS A 54 8.97 6.29 -3.12
N LEU A 55 7.75 5.88 -2.70
CA LEU A 55 6.56 6.75 -2.70
C LEU A 55 6.81 8.03 -1.90
N TYR A 56 7.40 7.91 -0.70
CA TYR A 56 7.75 9.05 0.12
C TYR A 56 8.75 9.98 -0.58
N SER A 57 9.80 9.42 -1.22
CA SER A 57 10.79 10.21 -1.97
C SER A 57 10.21 10.96 -3.17
N MET A 58 9.11 10.46 -3.73
CA MET A 58 8.35 11.12 -4.80
C MET A 58 7.36 12.19 -4.28
N GLY A 59 7.28 12.39 -2.96
CA GLY A 59 6.41 13.40 -2.34
C GLY A 59 5.02 12.90 -1.97
N PHE A 60 4.73 11.61 -2.07
CA PHE A 60 3.48 11.03 -1.57
C PHE A 60 3.53 10.81 -0.06
N SER A 61 2.36 10.72 0.58
CA SER A 61 2.18 10.36 1.98
C SER A 61 1.71 8.91 2.12
N PRO A 62 2.61 7.91 2.07
CA PRO A 62 2.25 6.51 2.27
C PRO A 62 2.03 6.18 3.75
N PHE A 63 1.14 5.21 3.98
CA PHE A 63 0.95 4.55 5.27
C PHE A 63 1.35 3.09 5.15
N LEU A 64 2.25 2.65 6.02
CA LEU A 64 2.67 1.27 6.21
C LEU A 64 2.69 1.00 7.71
N ASP A 65 1.88 0.04 8.17
CA ASP A 65 1.70 -0.29 9.58
C ASP A 65 3.04 -0.40 10.35
N SER A 66 4.01 -1.14 9.82
CA SER A 66 5.34 -1.37 10.41
C SER A 66 6.23 -0.11 10.48
N LYS A 67 5.85 0.99 9.84
CA LYS A 67 6.56 2.28 9.85
C LYS A 67 5.80 3.39 10.56
N ASN A 68 4.47 3.38 10.46
CA ASN A 68 3.61 4.47 10.90
C ASN A 68 3.00 4.23 12.28
N MET A 69 2.95 2.98 12.75
CA MET A 69 2.39 2.65 14.06
C MET A 69 3.45 2.67 15.16
N LYS A 70 3.07 3.20 16.32
CA LYS A 70 3.88 3.23 17.53
C LYS A 70 3.43 2.15 18.52
N PRO A 71 4.32 1.67 19.40
CA PRO A 71 3.91 0.82 20.52
C PRO A 71 2.81 1.50 21.34
N GLY A 72 1.71 0.78 21.60
CA GLY A 72 0.56 1.29 22.34
C GLY A 72 -0.55 1.92 21.49
N ASP A 73 -0.34 2.10 20.18
CA ASP A 73 -1.41 2.52 19.27
C ASP A 73 -2.50 1.45 19.19
N ASN A 74 -3.77 1.86 19.16
CA ASN A 74 -4.87 0.95 18.85
C ASN A 74 -4.71 0.48 17.40
N LEU A 75 -4.39 -0.81 17.23
CA LEU A 75 -4.12 -1.41 15.93
C LEU A 75 -5.30 -1.25 14.96
N TYR A 76 -6.48 -1.63 15.44
CA TYR A 76 -7.68 -1.72 14.61
C TYR A 76 -8.18 -0.33 14.19
N ASP A 77 -8.29 0.60 15.14
CA ASP A 77 -8.86 1.92 14.87
C ASP A 77 -7.96 2.75 13.95
N ASN A 78 -6.64 2.71 14.18
CA ASN A 78 -5.69 3.45 13.36
C ASN A 78 -5.60 2.89 11.94
N ILE A 79 -5.62 1.57 11.78
CA ILE A 79 -5.61 0.94 10.45
C ILE A 79 -6.91 1.23 9.71
N SER A 80 -8.08 1.07 10.35
CA SER A 80 -9.38 1.37 9.74
C SER A 80 -9.46 2.84 9.31
N LYS A 81 -8.99 3.75 10.17
CA LYS A 81 -8.93 5.18 9.85
C LYS A 81 -7.96 5.46 8.70
N ALA A 82 -6.76 4.91 8.73
CA ALA A 82 -5.78 5.09 7.66
C ALA A 82 -6.33 4.59 6.32
N ILE A 83 -6.96 3.41 6.30
CA ILE A 83 -7.63 2.91 5.10
C ILE A 83 -8.66 3.92 4.61
N LYS A 84 -9.54 4.45 5.46
CA LYS A 84 -10.55 5.44 5.01
C LYS A 84 -9.92 6.74 4.50
N ASP A 85 -8.90 7.24 5.17
CA ASP A 85 -8.24 8.51 4.86
C ASP A 85 -7.34 8.43 3.62
N CYS A 86 -6.73 7.28 3.34
CA CYS A 86 -5.86 7.10 2.18
C CYS A 86 -6.65 7.09 0.86
N LYS A 87 -6.14 7.77 -0.18
CA LYS A 87 -6.80 7.87 -1.48
C LYS A 87 -6.82 6.55 -2.26
N VAL A 88 -5.71 5.81 -2.23
CA VAL A 88 -5.57 4.51 -2.92
C VAL A 88 -5.00 3.45 -1.99
N GLY A 89 -5.33 2.18 -2.26
CA GLY A 89 -4.74 1.02 -1.60
C GLY A 89 -3.75 0.32 -2.52
N VAL A 90 -2.64 -0.17 -1.96
CA VAL A 90 -1.74 -1.11 -2.62
C VAL A 90 -1.74 -2.40 -1.82
N ALA A 91 -2.15 -3.50 -2.44
CA ALA A 91 -2.13 -4.83 -1.84
C ALA A 91 -0.92 -5.59 -2.36
N VAL A 92 0.05 -5.87 -1.47
CA VAL A 92 1.28 -6.62 -1.79
C VAL A 92 1.06 -8.09 -1.44
N PHE A 93 0.55 -8.84 -2.40
CA PHE A 93 0.34 -10.27 -2.29
C PHE A 93 1.67 -11.03 -2.29
N SER A 94 1.81 -11.98 -1.39
CA SER A 94 3.01 -12.80 -1.12
C SER A 94 2.58 -14.24 -0.76
N PRO A 95 3.50 -15.23 -0.73
CA PRO A 95 3.14 -16.65 -0.61
C PRO A 95 2.19 -16.99 0.53
N ARG A 96 2.31 -16.32 1.69
CA ARG A 96 1.49 -16.56 2.86
C ARG A 96 0.58 -15.38 3.19
N TYR A 97 0.31 -14.52 2.21
CA TYR A 97 -0.55 -13.36 2.38
C TYR A 97 -1.95 -13.77 2.84
N THR A 98 -2.54 -14.76 2.17
CA THR A 98 -3.90 -15.20 2.49
C THR A 98 -3.95 -15.87 3.86
N GLU A 99 -2.84 -16.42 4.37
CA GLU A 99 -2.71 -16.94 5.76
C GLU A 99 -2.86 -15.88 6.85
N SER A 100 -2.99 -14.60 6.49
CA SER A 100 -3.15 -13.49 7.43
C SER A 100 -4.59 -13.03 7.54
N TYR A 101 -5.19 -13.21 8.72
CA TYR A 101 -6.46 -12.56 8.99
C TYR A 101 -6.36 -11.04 8.79
N PHE A 102 -5.35 -10.41 9.39
CA PHE A 102 -5.19 -8.95 9.32
C PHE A 102 -5.06 -8.46 7.87
N CYS A 103 -4.26 -9.13 7.03
CA CYS A 103 -4.10 -8.68 5.64
C CYS A 103 -5.40 -8.84 4.84
N LEU A 104 -6.15 -9.92 5.05
CA LEU A 104 -7.44 -10.14 4.39
C LEU A 104 -8.52 -9.18 4.89
N HIS A 105 -8.55 -8.89 6.18
CA HIS A 105 -9.45 -7.93 6.78
C HIS A 105 -9.19 -6.51 6.23
N GLU A 106 -7.93 -6.06 6.24
CA GLU A 106 -7.53 -4.78 5.62
C GLU A 106 -7.93 -4.70 4.14
N LEU A 107 -7.71 -5.78 3.37
CA LEU A 107 -8.11 -5.87 1.97
C LEU A 107 -9.63 -5.72 1.82
N SER A 108 -10.43 -6.40 2.65
CA SER A 108 -11.89 -6.27 2.67
C SER A 108 -12.32 -4.84 2.94
N LEU A 109 -11.76 -4.19 3.96
CA LEU A 109 -12.07 -2.80 4.30
C LEU A 109 -11.78 -1.84 3.15
N MET A 110 -10.67 -2.04 2.43
CA MET A 110 -10.37 -1.24 1.24
C MET A 110 -11.43 -1.40 0.15
N MET A 111 -11.91 -2.63 -0.08
CA MET A 111 -12.92 -2.95 -1.10
C MET A 111 -14.31 -2.44 -0.71
N GLU A 112 -14.73 -2.65 0.54
CA GLU A 112 -15.99 -2.13 1.09
C GLU A 112 -16.03 -0.60 1.03
N SER A 113 -14.89 0.06 1.27
CA SER A 113 -14.72 1.50 1.12
C SER A 113 -14.66 1.96 -0.35
N LYS A 114 -14.88 1.05 -1.32
CA LYS A 114 -14.81 1.29 -2.78
C LYS A 114 -13.51 1.95 -3.21
N LYS A 115 -12.42 1.64 -2.51
CA LYS A 115 -11.13 2.25 -2.79
C LYS A 115 -10.55 1.66 -4.06
N LYS A 116 -9.83 2.49 -4.83
CA LYS A 116 -8.98 1.97 -5.90
C LYS A 116 -7.85 1.16 -5.28
N VAL A 117 -7.82 -0.15 -5.55
CA VAL A 117 -6.76 -1.05 -5.10
C VAL A 117 -5.85 -1.42 -6.27
N ILE A 118 -4.55 -1.26 -6.06
CA ILE A 118 -3.50 -1.62 -7.02
C ILE A 118 -2.83 -2.90 -6.50
N PRO A 119 -2.92 -4.02 -7.24
CA PRO A 119 -2.27 -5.25 -6.83
C PRO A 119 -0.80 -5.30 -7.21
N VAL A 120 0.02 -5.81 -6.29
CA VAL A 120 1.41 -6.18 -6.51
C VAL A 120 1.57 -7.63 -6.09
N PHE A 121 2.02 -8.49 -7.00
CA PHE A 121 2.28 -9.90 -6.74
C PHE A 121 3.78 -10.10 -6.56
N CYS A 122 4.20 -10.50 -5.37
CA CYS A 122 5.60 -10.74 -4.99
C CYS A 122 5.81 -12.24 -4.82
N ASP A 123 6.62 -12.84 -5.69
CA ASP A 123 7.00 -14.26 -5.63
C ASP A 123 5.82 -15.25 -5.66
N ILE A 124 4.69 -14.80 -6.23
CA ILE A 124 3.50 -15.61 -6.45
C ILE A 124 2.86 -15.25 -7.79
N LYS A 125 2.14 -16.20 -8.36
CA LYS A 125 1.20 -15.94 -9.47
C LYS A 125 -0.18 -15.60 -8.92
N PRO A 126 -0.98 -14.79 -9.64
CA PRO A 126 -2.37 -14.54 -9.26
C PRO A 126 -3.21 -15.81 -9.07
N SER A 127 -2.96 -16.86 -9.86
CA SER A 127 -3.62 -18.17 -9.72
C SER A 127 -3.36 -18.86 -8.38
N GLU A 128 -2.20 -18.60 -7.76
CA GLU A 128 -1.84 -19.21 -6.48
C GLU A 128 -2.67 -18.62 -5.32
N LEU A 129 -3.25 -17.43 -5.49
CA LEU A 129 -4.19 -16.85 -4.54
C LEU A 129 -5.58 -17.50 -4.59
N LEU A 130 -5.91 -18.20 -5.68
CA LEU A 130 -7.22 -18.81 -5.94
C LEU A 130 -7.29 -20.29 -5.57
N GLN A 131 -6.24 -20.86 -4.98
CA GLN A 131 -6.22 -22.28 -4.64
C GLN A 131 -7.26 -22.59 -3.54
N PRO A 132 -8.24 -23.48 -3.79
CA PRO A 132 -9.23 -23.88 -2.80
C PRO A 132 -8.54 -24.51 -1.60
N MET A 133 -8.77 -23.96 -0.41
CA MET A 133 -8.21 -24.53 0.81
C MET A 133 -9.00 -25.78 1.19
N GLY A 134 -8.47 -26.95 0.85
CA GLY A 134 -9.11 -28.24 1.11
C GLY A 134 -8.14 -29.41 1.38
N GLN A 135 -6.85 -29.15 1.59
CA GLN A 135 -5.87 -30.22 1.91
C GLN A 135 -5.33 -30.21 3.34
N TYR A 136 -5.71 -29.25 4.18
CA TYR A 136 -5.37 -29.26 5.60
C TYR A 136 -6.65 -29.39 6.42
N GLY A 137 -6.83 -30.58 7.02
CA GLY A 137 -8.04 -30.97 7.73
C GLY A 137 -8.24 -30.28 9.07
N GLY A 138 -9.50 -30.29 9.53
CA GLY A 138 -9.92 -29.92 10.88
C GLY A 138 -9.90 -28.42 11.16
N PHE A 139 -10.95 -27.70 10.74
CA PHE A 139 -11.10 -26.28 11.07
C PHE A 139 -11.83 -26.09 12.40
N THR A 140 -11.27 -25.23 13.25
CA THR A 140 -11.92 -24.60 14.41
C THR A 140 -12.99 -23.59 13.95
N ALA A 141 -13.89 -23.16 14.85
CA ALA A 141 -14.94 -22.20 14.51
C ALA A 141 -14.39 -20.84 14.01
N ALA A 142 -13.27 -20.38 14.58
CA ALA A 142 -12.58 -19.19 14.10
C ALA A 142 -11.99 -19.40 12.70
N GLU A 143 -11.48 -20.60 12.40
CA GLU A 143 -10.99 -20.93 11.06
C GLU A 143 -12.14 -21.04 10.05
N ALA A 144 -13.34 -21.46 10.46
CA ALA A 144 -14.54 -21.45 9.61
C ALA A 144 -15.05 -20.03 9.33
N GLU A 145 -15.01 -19.13 10.31
CA GLU A 145 -15.33 -17.71 10.13
C GLU A 145 -14.29 -17.02 9.23
N MET A 146 -13.00 -17.31 9.44
CA MET A 146 -11.91 -16.91 8.54
C MET A 146 -12.11 -17.46 7.14
N LEU A 147 -12.60 -18.69 7.01
CA LEU A 147 -12.88 -19.33 5.73
C LEU A 147 -14.08 -18.69 5.04
N SER A 148 -15.09 -18.23 5.79
CA SER A 148 -16.23 -17.48 5.26
C SER A 148 -15.79 -16.10 4.76
N ILE A 149 -15.08 -15.33 5.59
CA ILE A 149 -14.51 -14.04 5.20
C ILE A 149 -13.54 -14.24 4.02
N ARG A 150 -12.70 -15.28 4.05
CA ARG A 150 -11.86 -15.63 2.90
C ARG A 150 -12.70 -15.92 1.68
N ASN A 151 -13.69 -16.80 1.72
CA ASN A 151 -14.42 -17.15 0.49
C ASN A 151 -15.15 -15.95 -0.11
N GLU A 152 -15.67 -15.05 0.72
CA GLU A 152 -16.37 -13.84 0.30
C GLU A 152 -15.39 -12.74 -0.19
N VAL A 153 -14.30 -12.51 0.55
CA VAL A 153 -13.28 -11.50 0.24
C VAL A 153 -12.31 -11.96 -0.84
N THR A 154 -12.07 -13.25 -1.00
CA THR A 154 -11.00 -13.81 -1.85
C THR A 154 -11.54 -14.06 -3.26
N TYR A 155 -12.69 -14.69 -3.45
CA TYR A 155 -13.14 -15.01 -4.82
C TYR A 155 -13.54 -13.77 -5.62
N ALA A 156 -14.45 -12.94 -5.10
CA ALA A 156 -14.93 -11.76 -5.82
C ALA A 156 -13.83 -10.70 -5.98
N ASN A 157 -13.04 -10.44 -4.93
CA ASN A 157 -12.02 -9.40 -5.00
C ASN A 157 -10.77 -9.86 -5.76
N LEU A 158 -10.35 -11.13 -5.71
CA LEU A 158 -9.23 -11.58 -6.54
C LEU A 158 -9.59 -11.67 -8.03
N LEU A 159 -10.82 -12.06 -8.37
CA LEU A 159 -11.32 -11.97 -9.75
C LEU A 159 -11.33 -10.51 -10.24
N PHE A 160 -11.78 -9.58 -9.40
CA PHE A 160 -11.77 -8.15 -9.70
C PHE A 160 -10.34 -7.60 -9.87
N ILE A 161 -9.42 -8.02 -8.99
CA ILE A 161 -8.01 -7.64 -9.01
C ILE A 161 -7.28 -8.23 -10.23
N GLY A 162 -7.60 -9.46 -10.65
CA GLY A 162 -7.05 -10.09 -11.84
C GLY A 162 -7.34 -9.33 -13.14
N ASN A 163 -8.36 -8.47 -13.14
CA ASN A 163 -8.72 -7.60 -14.28
C ASN A 163 -8.10 -6.19 -14.19
N GLN A 164 -7.39 -5.86 -13.11
CA GLN A 164 -6.68 -4.59 -12.96
C GLN A 164 -5.25 -4.70 -13.51
N LYS A 165 -4.67 -3.57 -13.94
CA LYS A 165 -3.23 -3.52 -14.23
C LYS A 165 -2.46 -3.88 -12.95
N ALA A 166 -1.73 -4.99 -13.03
CA ALA A 166 -0.96 -5.54 -11.93
C ALA A 166 0.54 -5.45 -12.19
N PHE A 167 1.30 -5.39 -11.10
CA PHE A 167 2.75 -5.56 -11.14
C PHE A 167 3.08 -6.95 -10.60
N ILE A 168 3.86 -7.71 -11.35
CA ILE A 168 4.39 -9.00 -10.91
C ILE A 168 5.89 -8.81 -10.72
N LEU A 169 6.36 -9.09 -9.50
CA LEU A 169 7.75 -9.00 -9.11
C LEU A 169 8.24 -10.41 -8.81
N HIS A 170 9.35 -10.78 -9.44
CA HIS A 170 10.07 -12.02 -9.18
C HIS A 170 11.40 -11.65 -8.50
N GLY A 171 11.67 -12.25 -7.34
CA GLY A 171 12.97 -12.22 -6.68
C GLY A 171 14.01 -13.13 -7.31
#